data_AF-A0A816FAC2-F1
#
_entry.id   AF-A0A816FAC2-F1
#
_cell.length_a   1.000
_cell.length_b   1.000
_cell.length_c   1.000
_cell.angle_alpha   90.00
_cell.angle_beta   90.00
_cell.angle_gamma   90.00
#
_symmetry.space_group_name_H-M   'P 1'
#
loop_
_entity.id
_entity.type
_entity.pdbx_description
1 polymer ?
#
loop_
_entity_poly.entity_id
_entity_poly.type
_entity_poly.pdbx_seq_one_letter_code
_entity_poly.pdbx_strand_id
1 'polypeptide(L)'
;PIDFRISLFKNAPNPFAIFSSKGVSEPSITLSTTVFFAIKNAIGSYRRDNNLNEYFVLNSPATCEKIRMACADSFTKETIGEERYGTFQANGSY
;
A
#
# COMPACT_ATOMS: atom_id res chain seq x y z
N PRO A 1 10.69 3.23 -8.05
CA PRO A 1 10.50 2.06 -8.94
C PRO A 1 11.77 1.81 -9.75
N ILE A 2 12.17 0.54 -9.96
CA ILE A 2 13.31 0.22 -10.83
C ILE A 2 12.95 0.52 -12.30
N ASP A 3 11.71 0.23 -12.71
CA ASP A 3 11.11 0.63 -13.98
C ASP A 3 9.98 1.65 -13.70
N PHE A 4 10.07 2.84 -14.29
CA PHE A 4 9.10 3.92 -14.10
C PHE A 4 8.67 4.51 -15.45
N ARG A 5 7.49 4.09 -15.93
CA ARG A 5 6.95 4.46 -17.24
C ARG A 5 5.86 5.51 -17.11
N ILE A 6 5.92 6.53 -17.95
CA ILE A 6 4.96 7.63 -17.99
C ILE A 6 4.51 7.83 -19.44
N SER A 7 3.20 7.94 -19.66
CA SER A 7 2.63 8.24 -20.96
C SER A 7 1.49 9.25 -20.82
N LEU A 8 1.46 10.24 -21.71
CA LEU A 8 0.33 11.16 -21.82
C LEU A 8 -0.62 10.67 -22.89
N PHE A 9 -1.92 10.69 -22.59
CA PHE A 9 -2.95 10.30 -23.54
C PHE A 9 -3.01 11.33 -24.69
N LYS A 10 -2.72 10.86 -25.91
CA LYS A 10 -2.60 11.71 -27.09
C LYS A 10 -3.99 12.14 -27.60
N ASN A 11 -4.04 13.27 -28.31
CA ASN A 11 -5.23 13.75 -29.00
C ASN A 11 -6.46 13.95 -28.11
N ALA A 12 -6.27 14.43 -26.88
CA ALA A 12 -7.33 14.67 -25.91
C ALA A 12 -7.44 16.14 -25.48
N PRO A 13 -7.83 17.05 -26.40
CA PRO A 13 -7.93 18.48 -26.12
C PRO A 13 -9.00 18.78 -25.07
N ASN A 14 -8.80 19.85 -24.30
CA ASN A 14 -9.74 20.33 -23.29
C ASN A 14 -10.32 21.70 -23.69
N PRO A 15 -11.58 21.79 -24.17
CA PRO A 15 -12.14 23.05 -24.65
C PRO A 15 -12.34 24.09 -23.53
N PHE A 16 -12.29 23.68 -22.26
CA PHE A 16 -12.57 24.54 -21.11
C PHE A 16 -11.32 25.16 -20.48
N ALA A 17 -10.12 24.76 -20.91
CA ALA A 17 -8.87 25.26 -20.35
C ALA A 17 -8.03 26.00 -21.40
N ILE A 18 -7.23 26.94 -20.91
CA ILE A 18 -6.28 27.71 -21.71
C ILE A 18 -5.39 26.75 -22.53
N PHE A 19 -5.33 26.98 -23.84
CA PHE A 19 -4.56 26.17 -24.78
C PHE A 19 -4.83 24.65 -24.72
N SER A 20 -6.07 24.25 -24.41
CA SER A 20 -6.42 22.82 -24.28
C SER A 20 -5.64 22.06 -23.20
N SER A 21 -5.16 22.76 -22.17
CA SER A 21 -4.38 22.20 -21.07
C SER A 21 -5.22 21.48 -20.01
N LYS A 22 -4.57 20.80 -19.06
CA LYS A 22 -5.19 20.16 -17.90
C LYS A 22 -4.28 20.34 -16.68
N GLY A 23 -4.86 20.63 -15.51
CA GLY A 23 -4.13 20.60 -14.25
C GLY A 23 -3.82 19.15 -13.85
N VAL A 24 -2.59 18.87 -13.43
CA VAL A 24 -2.10 17.48 -13.21
C VAL A 24 -1.51 17.22 -11.82
N SER A 25 -1.35 18.24 -10.97
CA SER A 25 -0.66 18.12 -9.68
C SER A 25 -1.35 17.12 -8.73
N GLU A 26 -2.61 17.38 -8.38
CA GLU A 26 -3.36 16.54 -7.44
C GLU A 26 -3.65 15.13 -7.97
N PRO A 27 -4.05 14.92 -9.24
CA PRO A 27 -4.22 13.56 -9.76
C PRO A 27 -2.95 12.69 -9.64
N SER A 28 -1.78 13.31 -9.80
CA SER A 28 -0.51 12.59 -9.74
C SER A 28 -0.12 12.19 -8.31
N ILE A 29 -0.47 13.00 -7.29
CA ILE A 29 -0.20 12.63 -5.90
C ILE A 29 -1.08 11.47 -5.45
N THR A 30 -2.34 11.42 -5.90
CA THR A 30 -3.24 10.29 -5.58
C THR A 30 -2.71 8.97 -6.15
N LEU A 31 -2.05 8.99 -7.31
CA LEU A 31 -1.45 7.80 -7.92
C LEU A 31 -0.36 7.16 -7.04
N SER A 32 0.27 7.92 -6.15
CA SER A 32 1.27 7.37 -5.21
C SER A 32 0.71 6.26 -4.30
N THR A 33 -0.61 6.27 -4.04
CA THR A 33 -1.30 5.25 -3.23
C THR A 33 -1.26 3.85 -3.88
N THR A 34 -0.98 3.75 -5.18
CA THR A 34 -0.85 2.46 -5.87
C THR A 34 0.23 1.58 -5.25
N VAL A 35 1.35 2.16 -4.81
CA VAL A 35 2.44 1.42 -4.15
C VAL A 35 1.97 0.87 -2.80
N PHE A 36 1.23 1.66 -2.03
CA PHE A 36 0.65 1.21 -0.76
C PHE A 36 -0.29 0.01 -0.97
N PHE A 37 -1.17 0.07 -1.97
CA PHE A 37 -2.06 -1.06 -2.27
C PHE A 37 -1.34 -2.27 -2.85
N ALA A 38 -0.27 -2.08 -3.63
CA ALA A 38 0.57 -3.19 -4.08
C ALA A 38 1.21 -3.93 -2.90
N ILE A 39 1.72 -3.20 -1.90
CA ILE A 39 2.23 -3.78 -0.65
C ILE A 39 1.13 -4.51 0.11
N LYS A 40 -0.06 -3.89 0.25
CA LYS A 40 -1.20 -4.53 0.92
C LYS A 40 -1.62 -5.83 0.23
N ASN A 41 -1.61 -5.86 -1.10
CA ASN A 41 -1.92 -7.05 -1.88
C ASN A 41 -0.87 -8.15 -1.68
N ALA A 42 0.42 -7.81 -1.68
CA ALA A 42 1.50 -8.77 -1.41
C ALA A 42 1.36 -9.42 -0.02
N ILE A 43 1.08 -8.62 1.01
CA ILE A 43 0.82 -9.13 2.37
C ILE A 43 -0.45 -9.99 2.39
N GLY A 44 -1.52 -9.58 1.69
CA GLY A 44 -2.75 -10.37 1.57
C GLY A 44 -2.50 -11.76 0.96
N SER A 45 -1.67 -11.83 -0.08
CA SER A 45 -1.26 -13.11 -0.67
C SER A 45 -0.48 -13.97 0.32
N TYR A 46 0.53 -13.40 1.00
CA TYR A 46 1.30 -14.10 2.03
C TYR A 46 0.41 -14.65 3.15
N ARG A 47 -0.56 -13.86 3.61
CA ARG A 47 -1.50 -14.27 4.66
C ARG A 47 -2.39 -15.42 4.19
N ARG A 48 -2.87 -15.37 2.95
CA ARG A 48 -3.63 -16.48 2.34
C ARG A 48 -2.83 -17.78 2.33
N ASP A 49 -1.57 -17.72 1.91
CA ASP A 49 -0.68 -18.88 1.83
C ASP A 49 -0.35 -19.48 3.22
N ASN A 50 -0.41 -18.66 4.27
CA ASN A 50 -0.17 -19.08 5.66
C ASN A 50 -1.46 -19.37 6.46
N ASN A 51 -2.59 -19.57 5.79
CA ASN A 51 -3.91 -19.83 6.41
C ASN A 51 -4.36 -18.73 7.39
N LEU A 52 -3.97 -17.48 7.12
CA LEU A 52 -4.43 -16.30 7.86
C LEU A 52 -5.55 -15.60 7.10
N ASN A 53 -6.34 -14.80 7.82
CA ASN A 53 -7.36 -13.98 7.19
C ASN A 53 -6.73 -13.01 6.19
N GLU A 54 -7.16 -13.09 4.93
CA GLU A 54 -6.76 -12.20 3.84
C GLU A 54 -7.17 -10.75 4.12
N TYR A 55 -8.26 -10.55 4.83
CA TYR A 55 -8.66 -9.23 5.29
C TYR A 55 -7.85 -8.82 6.52
N PHE A 56 -7.14 -7.69 6.40
CA PHE A 56 -6.43 -7.05 7.49
C PHE A 56 -6.40 -5.53 7.29
N VAL A 57 -6.28 -4.82 8.41
CA VAL A 57 -6.11 -3.36 8.43
C VAL A 57 -4.62 -3.05 8.30
N LEU A 58 -4.27 -2.27 7.28
CA LEU A 58 -2.94 -1.69 7.12
C LEU A 58 -3.12 -0.19 7.18
N ASN A 59 -2.51 0.46 8.17
CA ASN A 59 -2.55 1.90 8.33
C ASN A 59 -1.41 2.56 7.57
N SER A 60 -1.69 3.71 6.95
CA SER A 60 -0.64 4.55 6.36
C SER A 60 0.16 5.27 7.45
N PRO A 61 1.48 5.49 7.29
CA PRO A 61 2.34 4.95 6.23
C PRO A 61 2.63 3.46 6.43
N ALA A 62 2.73 2.68 5.35
CA ALA A 62 3.15 1.28 5.39
C ALA A 62 4.66 1.17 5.65
N THR A 63 5.07 1.41 6.89
CA THR A 63 6.47 1.30 7.33
C THR A 63 6.93 -0.16 7.34
N CYS A 64 8.25 -0.38 7.33
CA CYS A 64 8.83 -1.72 7.44
C CYS A 64 8.32 -2.48 8.68
N GLU A 65 8.12 -1.76 9.78
CA GLU A 65 7.51 -2.30 11.00
C GLU A 65 6.10 -2.84 10.73
N LYS A 66 5.16 -1.99 10.24
CA LYS A 66 3.77 -2.40 9.98
C LYS A 66 3.69 -3.53 8.95
N ILE A 67 4.55 -3.52 7.94
CA ILE A 67 4.66 -4.60 6.94
C ILE A 67 5.10 -5.90 7.61
N ARG A 68 6.18 -5.86 8.40
CA ARG A 68 6.73 -7.05 9.07
C ARG A 68 5.72 -7.66 10.04
N MET A 69 5.04 -6.82 10.83
CA MET A 69 4.05 -7.26 11.81
C MET A 69 2.78 -7.84 11.17
N ALA A 70 2.42 -7.38 9.97
CA ALA A 70 1.28 -7.92 9.21
C ALA A 70 1.58 -9.30 8.58
N CYS A 71 2.84 -9.57 8.23
CA CYS A 71 3.32 -10.87 7.75
C CYS A 71 3.60 -11.83 8.91
N ALA A 72 2.55 -12.33 9.53
CA ALA A 72 2.68 -13.18 10.71
C ALA A 72 3.37 -14.53 10.36
N ASP A 73 4.34 -14.93 11.19
CA ASP A 73 5.12 -16.18 11.13
C ASP A 73 5.57 -16.70 12.51
N SER A 74 6.27 -17.83 12.58
CA SER A 74 6.74 -18.43 13.84
C SER A 74 7.45 -17.46 14.77
N PHE A 75 8.26 -16.54 14.24
CA PHE A 75 8.99 -15.55 15.03
C PHE A 75 8.05 -14.53 15.68
N THR A 76 7.09 -14.00 14.92
CA THR A 76 6.08 -13.09 15.47
C THR A 76 5.18 -13.82 16.48
N LYS A 77 4.90 -15.11 16.28
CA LYS A 77 4.13 -15.90 17.25
C LYS A 77 4.87 -16.03 18.59
N GLU A 78 6.17 -16.31 18.55
CA GLU A 78 7.00 -16.47 19.74
C GLU A 78 7.21 -15.15 20.50
N THR A 79 7.37 -14.04 19.77
CA THR A 79 7.70 -12.74 20.37
C THR A 79 6.51 -11.98 20.94
N ILE A 80 5.33 -12.13 20.35
CA ILE A 80 4.15 -11.30 20.68
C ILE A 80 2.98 -12.13 21.27
N GLY A 81 3.09 -13.46 21.23
CA GLY A 81 2.04 -14.39 21.64
C GLY A 81 0.94 -14.58 20.58
N GLU A 82 0.17 -15.65 20.72
CA GLU A 82 -0.87 -16.05 19.76
C GLU A 82 -2.00 -15.03 19.62
N GLU A 83 -2.35 -14.29 20.69
CA GLU A 83 -3.50 -13.37 20.66
C GLU A 83 -3.27 -12.12 19.78
N ARG A 84 -2.03 -11.65 19.67
CA ARG A 84 -1.68 -10.41 18.95
C ARG A 84 -1.04 -10.67 17.59
N TYR A 85 -0.99 -11.94 17.22
CA TYR A 85 -0.34 -12.42 16.02
C TYR A 85 -1.02 -11.87 14.75
N GLY A 86 -0.27 -11.10 13.96
CA GLY A 86 -0.74 -10.54 12.68
C GLY A 86 -1.68 -9.33 12.79
N THR A 87 -1.90 -8.79 13.99
CA THR A 87 -2.69 -7.56 14.27
C THR A 87 -1.94 -6.57 15.15
N PHE A 88 -0.75 -6.93 15.63
CA PHE A 88 0.04 -6.08 16.51
C PHE A 88 0.53 -4.80 15.81
N GLN A 89 0.33 -3.67 16.49
CA GLN A 89 0.89 -2.37 16.16
C GLN A 89 1.57 -1.82 17.42
N ALA A 90 2.84 -1.42 17.33
CA ALA A 90 3.54 -0.90 18.50
C ALA A 90 3.00 0.48 18.91
N ASN A 91 3.05 0.74 20.21
CA ASN A 91 2.68 2.04 20.76
C ASN A 91 3.63 3.13 20.23
N GLY A 92 3.07 4.17 19.61
CA GLY A 92 3.83 5.25 18.99
C GLY A 92 4.15 5.03 17.50
N SER A 93 3.74 3.91 16.91
CA SER A 93 3.73 3.72 15.46
C SER A 93 2.57 4.53 14.86
N TYR A 94 2.78 5.82 14.61
CA TYR A 94 1.84 6.70 13.90
C TYR A 94 1.77 6.32 12.41
#